data_AF-A0A6J3CSH7-F1
#
_entry.id   AF-A0A6J3CSH7-F1
#
_cell.length_a   1.000
_cell.length_b   1.000
_cell.length_c   1.000
_cell.angle_alpha   90.00
_cell.angle_beta   90.00
_cell.angle_gamma   90.00
#
_symmetry.space_group_name_H-M   'P 1'
#
loop_
_entity.id
_entity.type
_entity.pdbx_description
1 polymer ?
#
loop_
_entity_poly.entity_id
_entity_poly.type
_entity_poly.pdbx_seq_one_letter_code
_entity_poly.pdbx_strand_id
1 'polypeptide(L)'
;MPSQDGMNMCMFMQNTLTRLMRLPLISVALIQGKAIGGGAELTTACDFRLMTPGSEIRFVHKHMGLVPGWGGGARLVRIVGSGAALRLLSGALKVDPERALHLGLSEETLLSPEESGSLEEARAWLSQYTEGPASVIRAAKQVVTAGRELPLEDALRTEKDIFGTVWGGPANLQALVRRPKHK
;
A
#
# COMPACT_ATOMS: atom_id res chain seq x y z
N MET A 1 7.28 -31.29 10.54
CA MET A 1 6.78 -31.78 9.23
C MET A 1 6.76 -30.59 8.28
N PRO A 2 7.19 -30.73 7.02
CA PRO A 2 7.33 -29.62 6.07
C PRO A 2 6.07 -28.75 5.90
N SER A 3 4.88 -29.32 6.10
CA SER A 3 3.61 -28.60 6.08
C SER A 3 3.43 -27.62 7.24
N GLN A 4 3.91 -27.96 8.45
CA GLN A 4 3.83 -27.09 9.62
C GLN A 4 4.77 -25.90 9.48
N ASP A 5 5.97 -26.11 8.95
CA ASP A 5 6.95 -25.04 8.74
C ASP A 5 6.46 -24.03 7.69
N GLY A 6 5.86 -24.52 6.60
CA GLY A 6 5.19 -23.69 5.60
C GLY A 6 4.03 -22.87 6.18
N MET A 7 3.21 -23.48 7.03
CA MET A 7 2.10 -22.78 7.71
C MET A 7 2.60 -21.73 8.70
N ASN A 8 3.65 -22.03 9.46
CA ASN A 8 4.26 -21.09 10.41
C ASN A 8 4.82 -19.85 9.69
N MET A 9 5.53 -20.05 8.57
CA MET A 9 6.01 -18.96 7.72
C MET A 9 4.84 -18.14 7.15
N CYS A 10 3.82 -18.81 6.64
CA CYS A 10 2.60 -18.18 6.11
C CYS A 10 1.97 -17.25 7.15
N MET A 11 1.69 -17.76 8.35
CA MET A 11 1.12 -16.98 9.45
C MET A 11 2.01 -15.81 9.85
N PHE A 12 3.32 -16.04 10.03
CA PHE A 12 4.27 -15.00 10.42
C PHE A 12 4.27 -13.85 9.41
N MET A 13 4.42 -14.16 8.12
CA MET A 13 4.51 -13.15 7.07
C MET A 13 3.17 -12.46 6.80
N GLN A 14 2.07 -13.21 6.78
CA GLN A 14 0.74 -12.64 6.61
C GLN A 14 0.41 -11.66 7.73
N ASN A 15 0.71 -12.01 8.98
CA ASN A 15 0.51 -11.13 10.14
C ASN A 15 1.43 -9.91 10.10
N THR A 16 2.71 -10.11 9.76
CA THR A 16 3.70 -9.02 9.66
C THR A 16 3.30 -8.00 8.60
N LEU A 17 2.94 -8.45 7.39
CA LEU A 17 2.51 -7.57 6.31
C LEU A 17 1.16 -6.90 6.59
N THR A 18 0.25 -7.58 7.28
CA THR A 18 -1.02 -6.97 7.72
C THR A 18 -0.77 -5.87 8.75
N ARG A 19 0.17 -6.08 9.67
CA ARG A 19 0.57 -5.04 10.64
C ARG A 19 1.23 -3.85 9.94
N LEU A 20 2.12 -4.09 8.97
CA LEU A 20 2.73 -3.04 8.15
C LEU A 20 1.66 -2.18 7.48
N MET A 21 0.71 -2.81 6.79
CA MET A 21 -0.40 -2.15 6.11
C MET A 21 -1.29 -1.30 7.03
N ARG A 22 -1.40 -1.70 8.31
CA ARG A 22 -2.22 -1.04 9.34
C ARG A 22 -1.46 -0.02 10.18
N LEU A 23 -0.15 0.19 9.93
CA LEU A 23 0.58 1.24 10.63
C LEU A 23 -0.10 2.59 10.41
N PRO A 24 -0.11 3.47 11.42
CA PRO A 24 -0.56 4.84 11.27
C PRO A 24 0.56 5.65 10.59
N LEU A 25 1.01 5.21 9.42
CA LEU A 25 2.03 5.82 8.58
C LEU A 25 1.63 5.59 7.13
N ILE A 26 1.93 6.54 6.25
CA ILE A 26 1.85 6.32 4.80
C ILE A 26 3.07 5.50 4.39
N SER A 27 2.84 4.39 3.70
CA SER A 27 3.89 3.45 3.27
C SER A 27 3.99 3.39 1.75
N VAL A 28 5.21 3.43 1.22
CA VAL A 28 5.48 3.34 -0.21
C VAL A 28 6.48 2.22 -0.47
N ALA A 29 6.18 1.34 -1.43
CA ALA A 29 7.15 0.39 -1.98
C ALA A 29 7.86 1.02 -3.18
N LEU A 30 9.13 1.37 -3.02
CA LEU A 30 10.00 1.77 -4.14
C LEU A 30 10.61 0.51 -4.78
N ILE A 31 10.16 0.18 -5.99
CA ILE A 31 10.51 -1.06 -6.68
C ILE A 31 11.55 -0.74 -7.76
N GLN A 32 12.81 -0.97 -7.40
CA GLN A 32 13.98 -0.59 -8.21
C GLN A 32 14.49 -1.74 -9.11
N GLY A 33 13.78 -2.87 -9.10
CA GLY A 33 14.21 -4.10 -9.75
C GLY A 33 13.13 -5.17 -9.69
N LYS A 34 13.52 -6.42 -9.46
CA LYS A 34 12.60 -7.57 -9.49
C LYS A 34 11.93 -7.79 -8.13
N ALA A 35 10.64 -7.49 -8.02
CA ALA A 35 9.80 -7.89 -6.90
C ALA A 35 9.04 -9.19 -7.25
N ILE A 36 9.62 -10.34 -6.88
CA ILE A 36 9.12 -11.67 -7.29
C ILE A 36 8.64 -12.48 -6.08
N GLY A 37 7.53 -13.19 -6.22
CA GLY A 37 7.02 -14.11 -5.20
C GLY A 37 6.66 -13.35 -3.92
N GLY A 38 7.33 -13.65 -2.81
CA GLY A 38 7.15 -12.92 -1.55
C GLY A 38 7.45 -11.42 -1.65
N GLY A 39 8.40 -11.02 -2.51
CA GLY A 39 8.66 -9.61 -2.81
C GLY A 39 7.46 -8.92 -3.47
N ALA A 40 6.78 -9.61 -4.40
CA ALA A 40 5.53 -9.13 -4.99
C ALA A 40 4.39 -9.04 -3.96
N GLU A 41 4.31 -9.98 -3.00
CA GLU A 41 3.32 -9.91 -1.92
C GLU A 41 3.57 -8.74 -0.97
N LEU A 42 4.84 -8.41 -0.69
CA LEU A 42 5.22 -7.27 0.14
C LEU A 42 4.75 -5.96 -0.46
N THR A 43 4.91 -5.75 -1.78
CA THR A 43 4.49 -4.48 -2.42
C THR A 43 2.98 -4.22 -2.26
N THR A 44 2.16 -5.27 -2.22
CA THR A 44 0.71 -5.15 -1.98
C THR A 44 0.35 -4.77 -0.55
N ALA A 45 1.30 -4.86 0.38
CA ALA A 45 1.11 -4.47 1.78
C ALA A 45 1.35 -2.98 2.03
N CYS A 46 2.05 -2.30 1.13
CA CYS A 46 2.23 -0.86 1.16
C CYS A 46 1.00 -0.13 0.62
N ASP A 47 0.81 1.13 1.01
CA ASP A 47 -0.27 1.98 0.48
C ASP A 47 -0.05 2.25 -1.01
N PHE A 48 1.18 2.67 -1.33
CA PHE A 48 1.61 3.01 -2.67
C PHE A 48 2.83 2.18 -3.11
N ARG A 49 3.09 2.19 -4.41
CA ARG A 49 4.08 1.46 -5.19
C ARG A 49 4.59 2.38 -6.30
N LEU A 50 5.87 2.73 -6.21
CA LEU A 50 6.58 3.48 -7.25
C LEU A 50 7.56 2.52 -7.93
N MET A 51 7.67 2.60 -9.25
CA MET A 51 8.50 1.67 -10.03
C MET A 51 9.56 2.44 -10.80
N THR A 52 10.79 1.92 -10.88
CA THR A 52 11.82 2.47 -11.77
C THR A 52 11.76 1.84 -13.16
N PRO A 53 12.37 2.45 -14.19
CA PRO A 53 12.45 1.84 -15.51
C PRO A 53 13.14 0.48 -15.46
N GLY A 54 12.57 -0.53 -16.12
CA GLY A 54 13.11 -1.90 -16.14
C GLY A 54 12.80 -2.75 -14.91
N SER A 55 12.18 -2.19 -13.87
CA SER A 55 11.70 -2.96 -12.72
C SER A 55 10.51 -3.86 -13.06
N GLU A 56 10.17 -4.83 -12.20
CA GLU A 56 9.01 -5.69 -12.39
C GLU A 56 8.39 -6.17 -11.08
N ILE A 57 7.07 -6.38 -11.11
CA ILE A 57 6.34 -7.17 -10.11
C ILE A 57 5.88 -8.48 -10.76
N ARG A 58 6.10 -9.62 -10.09
CA ARG A 58 5.64 -10.92 -10.60
C ARG A 58 5.30 -11.92 -9.49
N PHE A 59 4.07 -12.44 -9.53
CA PHE A 59 3.61 -13.51 -8.64
C PHE A 59 3.91 -14.88 -9.28
N VAL A 60 4.97 -15.56 -8.85
CA VAL A 60 5.47 -16.81 -9.49
C VAL A 60 5.04 -18.10 -8.77
N HIS A 61 4.20 -18.00 -7.75
CA HIS A 61 3.84 -19.12 -6.86
C HIS A 61 3.35 -20.36 -7.63
N LYS A 62 2.64 -20.19 -8.75
CA LYS A 62 2.23 -21.30 -9.62
C LYS A 62 3.40 -22.18 -10.07
N HIS A 63 4.53 -21.57 -10.44
CA HIS A 63 5.73 -22.33 -10.85
C HIS A 63 6.39 -23.05 -9.69
N MET A 64 6.08 -22.66 -8.45
CA MET A 64 6.55 -23.29 -7.22
C MET A 64 5.57 -24.34 -6.69
N GLY A 65 4.44 -24.58 -7.37
CA GLY A 65 3.38 -25.48 -6.89
C GLY A 65 2.58 -24.92 -5.70
N LEU A 66 2.53 -23.59 -5.57
CA LEU A 66 1.93 -22.90 -4.43
C LEU A 66 1.00 -21.76 -4.89
N VAL A 67 0.34 -21.13 -3.92
CA VAL A 67 -0.40 -19.86 -4.08
C VAL A 67 0.23 -18.77 -3.20
N PRO A 68 -0.09 -17.47 -3.42
CA PRO A 68 0.32 -16.41 -2.50
C PRO A 68 -0.10 -16.71 -1.06
N GLY A 69 0.87 -16.70 -0.13
CA GLY A 69 0.66 -17.09 1.27
C GLY A 69 0.78 -15.92 2.24
N TRP A 70 1.38 -14.80 1.85
CA TRP A 70 1.63 -13.65 2.72
C TRP A 70 0.50 -12.62 2.67
N GLY A 71 -0.62 -12.98 2.04
CA GLY A 71 -1.81 -12.14 1.84
C GLY A 71 -1.85 -11.39 0.51
N GLY A 72 -0.86 -11.61 -0.38
CA GLY A 72 -0.75 -10.89 -1.64
C GLY A 72 -1.93 -11.12 -2.58
N GLY A 73 -2.51 -12.32 -2.59
CA GLY A 73 -3.69 -12.62 -3.44
C GLY A 73 -4.91 -11.76 -3.09
N ALA A 74 -5.29 -11.70 -1.81
CA ALA A 74 -6.43 -10.92 -1.35
C ALA A 74 -6.24 -9.41 -1.55
N ARG A 75 -5.02 -8.91 -1.30
CA ARG A 75 -4.69 -7.49 -1.49
C ARG A 75 -4.64 -7.12 -2.97
N LEU A 76 -4.07 -7.97 -3.81
CA LEU A 76 -4.03 -7.76 -5.26
C LEU A 76 -5.44 -7.63 -5.85
N VAL A 77 -6.41 -8.44 -5.42
CA VAL A 77 -7.82 -8.32 -5.86
C VAL A 77 -8.39 -6.94 -5.53
N ARG A 78 -8.06 -6.36 -4.37
CA ARG A 78 -8.51 -5.01 -4.00
C ARG A 78 -7.83 -3.90 -4.80
N ILE A 79 -6.60 -4.13 -5.27
CA ILE A 79 -5.81 -3.15 -6.01
C ILE A 79 -6.20 -3.13 -7.50
N VAL A 80 -6.20 -4.30 -8.16
CA VAL A 80 -6.38 -4.40 -9.62
C VAL A 80 -7.70 -5.04 -10.06
N GLY A 81 -8.56 -5.42 -9.11
CA GLY A 81 -9.78 -6.19 -9.38
C GLY A 81 -9.55 -7.69 -9.57
N SER A 82 -10.62 -8.48 -9.44
CA SER A 82 -10.56 -9.95 -9.44
C SER A 82 -10.08 -10.54 -10.77
N GLY A 83 -10.56 -10.00 -11.90
CA GLY A 83 -10.20 -10.49 -13.24
C GLY A 83 -8.71 -10.30 -13.56
N ALA A 84 -8.16 -9.11 -13.29
CA ALA A 84 -6.74 -8.85 -13.49
C ALA A 84 -5.89 -9.67 -12.51
N ALA A 85 -6.27 -9.72 -11.22
CA ALA A 85 -5.58 -10.53 -10.22
C ALA A 85 -5.51 -12.00 -10.63
N LEU A 86 -6.61 -12.59 -11.09
CA LEU A 86 -6.64 -13.98 -11.55
C LEU A 86 -5.65 -14.18 -12.72
N ARG A 87 -5.63 -13.30 -13.71
CA ARG A 87 -4.68 -13.38 -14.85
C ARG A 87 -3.22 -13.29 -14.38
N LEU A 88 -2.91 -12.37 -13.48
CA LEU A 88 -1.56 -12.19 -12.94
C LEU A 88 -1.09 -13.42 -12.16
N LEU A 89 -1.93 -13.96 -11.26
CA LEU A 89 -1.58 -15.09 -10.40
C LEU A 89 -1.52 -16.42 -11.18
N SER A 90 -2.52 -16.70 -12.02
CA SER A 90 -2.61 -17.97 -12.78
C SER A 90 -1.67 -18.03 -13.98
N GLY A 91 -1.34 -16.87 -14.56
CA GLY A 91 -0.39 -16.75 -15.66
C GLY A 91 1.05 -16.51 -15.21
N ALA A 92 1.27 -16.19 -13.92
CA ALA A 92 2.54 -15.71 -13.39
C ALA A 92 3.15 -14.60 -14.28
N LEU A 93 2.30 -13.66 -14.71
CA LEU A 93 2.67 -12.68 -15.73
C LEU A 93 3.61 -11.63 -15.16
N LYS A 94 4.63 -11.25 -15.93
CA LYS A 94 5.44 -10.07 -15.66
C LYS A 94 4.57 -8.81 -15.73
N VAL A 95 4.71 -7.94 -14.73
CA VAL A 95 4.16 -6.59 -14.73
C VAL A 95 5.32 -5.61 -14.69
N ASP A 96 5.61 -5.00 -15.84
CA ASP A 96 6.54 -3.87 -15.98
C ASP A 96 5.85 -2.56 -15.54
N PRO A 97 6.58 -1.43 -15.44
CA PRO A 97 6.03 -0.17 -14.92
C PRO A 97 4.84 0.36 -15.73
N GLU A 98 4.89 0.27 -17.06
CA GLU A 98 3.80 0.71 -17.95
C GLU A 98 2.52 -0.10 -17.68
N ARG A 99 2.64 -1.42 -17.62
CA ARG A 99 1.50 -2.28 -17.31
C ARG A 99 1.02 -2.10 -15.87
N ALA A 100 1.91 -1.84 -14.92
CA ALA A 100 1.55 -1.60 -13.53
C ALA A 100 0.70 -0.34 -13.39
N LEU A 101 1.06 0.74 -14.07
CA LEU A 101 0.26 1.97 -14.16
C LEU A 101 -1.11 1.71 -14.77
N HIS A 102 -1.17 1.02 -15.91
CA HIS A 102 -2.42 0.71 -16.59
C HIS A 102 -3.39 -0.12 -15.73
N LEU A 103 -2.85 -1.05 -14.93
CA LEU A 103 -3.63 -1.89 -14.02
C LEU A 103 -4.02 -1.20 -12.71
N GLY A 104 -3.47 -0.03 -12.40
CA GLY A 104 -3.56 0.60 -11.07
C GLY A 104 -2.76 -0.15 -10.00
N LEU A 105 -1.78 -0.97 -10.39
CA LEU A 105 -0.87 -1.66 -9.47
C LEU A 105 0.25 -0.74 -8.97
N SER A 106 0.61 0.31 -9.71
CA SER A 106 1.54 1.34 -9.26
C SER A 106 0.96 2.72 -9.50
N GLU A 107 1.41 3.70 -8.73
CA GLU A 107 0.96 5.08 -8.81
C GLU A 107 1.81 5.87 -9.81
N GLU A 108 3.12 5.60 -9.88
CA GLU A 108 4.01 6.31 -10.81
C GLU A 108 5.20 5.43 -11.26
N THR A 109 5.70 5.72 -12.46
CA THR A 109 7.01 5.25 -12.92
C THR A 109 8.00 6.40 -12.79
N LEU A 110 9.04 6.19 -11.97
CA LEU A 110 10.11 7.15 -11.75
C LEU A 110 11.04 7.23 -12.96
N LEU A 111 11.77 8.32 -13.08
CA LEU A 111 12.65 8.61 -14.22
C LEU A 111 14.03 7.99 -14.02
N SER A 112 14.64 8.20 -12.85
CA SER A 112 15.96 7.67 -12.55
C SER A 112 15.92 6.15 -12.33
N PRO A 113 16.75 5.37 -13.05
CA PRO A 113 16.98 3.96 -12.73
C PRO A 113 18.02 3.77 -11.61
N GLU A 114 18.78 4.80 -11.27
CA GLU A 114 19.80 4.76 -10.21
C GLU A 114 19.17 4.81 -8.82
N GLU A 115 19.76 4.10 -7.86
CA GLU A 115 19.20 3.96 -6.51
C GLU A 115 19.06 5.30 -5.78
N SER A 116 20.11 6.13 -5.80
CA SER A 116 20.08 7.45 -5.16
C SER A 116 19.04 8.37 -5.79
N GLY A 117 19.01 8.45 -7.13
CA GLY A 117 18.07 9.31 -7.86
C GLY A 117 16.62 8.88 -7.68
N SER A 118 16.34 7.57 -7.78
CA SER A 118 14.97 7.07 -7.61
C SER A 118 14.48 7.20 -6.16
N LEU A 119 15.37 7.11 -5.17
CA LEU A 119 15.03 7.38 -3.77
C LEU A 119 14.68 8.86 -3.55
N GLU A 120 15.41 9.78 -4.18
CA GLU A 120 15.11 11.21 -4.10
C GLU A 120 13.76 11.54 -4.75
N GLU A 121 13.51 11.02 -5.95
CA GLU A 121 12.23 11.16 -6.64
C GLU A 121 11.07 10.58 -5.81
N ALA A 122 11.23 9.39 -5.23
CA ALA A 122 10.23 8.79 -4.35
C ALA A 122 9.95 9.64 -3.09
N ARG A 123 10.98 10.28 -2.53
CA ARG A 123 10.82 11.18 -1.37
C ARG A 123 10.07 12.45 -1.77
N ALA A 124 10.40 13.04 -2.92
CA ALA A 124 9.69 14.19 -3.45
C ALA A 124 8.22 13.85 -3.73
N TRP A 125 7.96 12.70 -4.34
CA TRP A 125 6.61 12.19 -4.57
C TRP A 125 5.84 11.99 -3.26
N LEU A 126 6.48 11.43 -2.23
CA LEU A 126 5.84 11.18 -0.94
C LEU A 126 5.60 12.46 -0.12
N SER A 127 6.38 13.53 -0.35
CA SER A 127 6.28 14.77 0.43
C SER A 127 4.87 15.39 0.34
N GLN A 128 4.24 15.35 -0.83
CA GLN A 128 2.89 15.88 -1.03
C GLN A 128 1.80 15.21 -0.16
N TYR A 129 2.04 13.98 0.31
CA TYR A 129 1.12 13.22 1.17
C TYR A 129 1.53 13.20 2.64
N THR A 130 2.74 13.67 2.95
CA THR A 130 3.34 13.61 4.29
C THR A 130 3.62 15.00 4.88
N GLU A 131 3.57 16.05 4.05
CA GLU A 131 3.60 17.43 4.47
C GLU A 131 2.30 17.84 5.17
N GLY A 132 2.44 18.49 6.33
CA GLY A 132 1.33 18.96 7.14
C GLY A 132 1.27 18.31 8.52
N PRO A 133 0.15 18.48 9.25
CA PRO A 133 0.05 17.98 10.62
C PRO A 133 0.02 16.45 10.66
N ALA A 134 1.08 15.84 11.19
CA ALA A 134 1.22 14.38 11.26
C ALA A 134 0.02 13.70 11.92
N SER A 135 -0.58 14.28 12.96
CA SER A 135 -1.78 13.73 13.60
C SER A 135 -2.98 13.61 12.65
N VAL A 136 -3.17 14.57 11.75
CA VAL A 136 -4.25 14.57 10.76
C VAL A 136 -3.98 13.57 9.64
N ILE A 137 -2.73 13.46 9.19
CA ILE A 137 -2.33 12.48 8.16
C ILE A 137 -2.51 11.06 8.69
N ARG A 138 -2.14 10.82 9.95
CA ARG A 138 -2.37 9.53 10.64
C ARG A 138 -3.85 9.22 10.76
N ALA A 139 -4.66 10.20 11.17
CA ALA A 139 -6.12 10.06 11.24
C ALA A 139 -6.74 9.71 9.87
N ALA A 140 -6.32 10.39 8.79
CA ALA A 140 -6.77 10.08 7.44
C ALA A 140 -6.43 8.64 7.03
N LYS A 141 -5.20 8.19 7.31
CA LYS A 141 -4.78 6.80 7.08
C LYS A 141 -5.62 5.80 7.88
N GLN A 142 -6.02 6.13 9.11
CA GLN A 142 -6.91 5.28 9.91
C GLN A 142 -8.31 5.18 9.32
N VAL A 143 -8.89 6.30 8.85
CA VAL A 143 -10.21 6.31 8.17
C VAL A 143 -10.20 5.40 6.94
N VAL A 144 -9.19 5.55 6.07
CA VAL A 144 -9.05 4.71 4.86
C VAL A 144 -8.88 3.24 5.22
N THR A 145 -8.09 2.94 6.26
CA THR A 145 -7.86 1.57 6.72
C THR A 145 -9.15 0.94 7.25
N ALA A 146 -9.96 1.69 8.01
CA ALA A 146 -11.26 1.25 8.51
C ALA A 146 -12.24 0.97 7.37
N GLY A 147 -12.36 1.88 6.40
CA GLY A 147 -13.24 1.71 5.23
C GLY A 147 -12.89 0.50 4.35
N ARG A 148 -11.62 0.06 4.36
CA ARG A 148 -11.17 -1.13 3.63
C ARG A 148 -11.45 -2.44 4.36
N GLU A 149 -11.49 -2.42 5.69
CA GLU A 149 -11.43 -3.63 6.50
C GLU A 149 -12.70 -3.94 7.29
N LEU A 150 -13.56 -2.94 7.50
CA LEU A 150 -14.78 -3.08 8.28
C LEU A 150 -16.02 -3.06 7.37
N PRO A 151 -17.14 -3.67 7.81
CA PRO A 151 -18.45 -3.37 7.24
C PRO A 151 -18.72 -1.87 7.27
N LEU A 152 -19.47 -1.37 6.28
CA LEU A 152 -19.68 0.07 6.08
C LEU A 152 -20.19 0.78 7.36
N GLU A 153 -21.14 0.17 8.08
CA GLU A 153 -21.68 0.76 9.32
C GLU A 153 -20.62 0.93 10.41
N ASP A 154 -19.76 -0.07 10.60
CA ASP A 154 -18.66 -0.01 11.57
C ASP A 154 -17.59 0.98 11.12
N ALA A 155 -17.27 1.02 9.82
CA ALA A 155 -16.35 2.00 9.26
C ALA A 155 -16.82 3.44 9.49
N LEU A 156 -18.11 3.73 9.26
CA LEU A 156 -18.69 5.05 9.50
C LEU A 156 -18.66 5.45 10.98
N ARG A 157 -18.83 4.49 11.90
CA ARG A 157 -18.68 4.75 13.34
C ARG A 157 -17.23 5.08 13.68
N THR A 158 -16.28 4.26 13.23
CA THR A 158 -14.85 4.51 13.41
C THR A 158 -14.41 5.84 12.82
N GLU A 159 -14.93 6.24 11.64
CA GLU A 159 -14.63 7.54 11.03
C GLU A 159 -15.06 8.71 11.91
N LYS A 160 -16.26 8.64 12.52
CA LYS A 160 -16.74 9.67 13.47
C LYS A 160 -15.84 9.77 14.70
N ASP A 161 -15.45 8.64 15.27
CA ASP A 161 -14.55 8.59 16.44
C ASP A 161 -13.20 9.22 16.11
N ILE A 162 -12.61 8.86 14.96
CA ILE A 162 -11.34 9.43 14.48
C ILE A 162 -11.48 10.94 14.24
N PHE A 163 -12.55 11.39 13.57
CA PHE A 163 -12.81 12.81 13.34
C PHE A 163 -12.83 13.60 14.66
N GLY A 164 -13.46 13.06 15.71
CA GLY A 164 -13.49 13.65 17.03
C GLY A 164 -12.10 13.88 17.64
N THR A 165 -11.10 13.07 17.28
CA THR A 165 -9.72 13.23 17.78
C THR A 165 -8.97 14.42 17.17
N VAL A 166 -9.38 14.88 15.97
CA VAL A 166 -8.71 15.96 15.24
C VAL A 166 -9.51 17.26 15.24
N TRP A 167 -10.84 17.19 15.41
CA TRP A 167 -11.71 18.36 15.51
C TRP A 167 -11.40 19.17 16.78
N GLY A 168 -11.16 20.47 16.63
CA GLY A 168 -10.72 21.33 17.73
C GLY A 168 -9.31 21.04 18.24
N GLY A 169 -8.59 20.08 17.63
CA GLY A 169 -7.19 19.79 17.95
C GLY A 169 -6.23 20.91 17.50
N PRO A 170 -4.96 20.88 17.94
CA PRO A 170 -3.99 21.96 17.65
C PRO A 170 -3.86 22.29 16.16
N ALA A 171 -3.83 21.26 15.31
CA ALA A 171 -3.76 21.40 13.86
C ALA A 171 -5.00 22.11 13.26
N ASN A 172 -6.20 21.76 13.74
CA ASN A 172 -7.45 22.34 13.29
C ASN A 172 -7.55 23.81 13.70
N LEU A 173 -7.22 24.14 14.96
CA LEU A 173 -7.20 25.52 15.45
C LEU A 173 -6.20 26.39 14.68
N GLN A 174 -4.99 25.89 14.41
CA GLN A 174 -4.00 26.62 13.60
C GLN A 174 -4.50 26.87 12.17
N ALA A 175 -5.18 25.90 11.56
CA ALA A 175 -5.74 26.05 10.22
C ALA A 175 -6.84 27.15 10.18
N LEU A 176 -7.68 27.22 11.21
CA LEU A 176 -8.72 28.25 11.33
C LEU A 176 -8.13 29.67 11.46
N VAL A 177 -7.00 29.82 12.16
CA VAL A 177 -6.29 31.10 12.27
C VAL A 177 -5.65 31.51 10.94
N ARG A 178 -5.04 30.56 10.21
CA ARG A 178 -4.38 30.83 8.91
C ARG A 178 -5.36 31.14 7.78
N ARG A 179 -6.61 30.66 7.88
CA ARG A 179 -7.68 30.91 6.91
C ARG A 179 -8.92 31.40 7.64
N PRO A 180 -9.00 32.69 8.01
CA PRO A 180 -10.25 33.25 8.50
C PRO A 180 -11.26 33.21 7.34
N LYS A 181 -12.11 32.17 7.26
CA LYS A 181 -13.19 32.12 6.28
C LYS A 181 -14.34 33.01 6.76
N HIS A 182 -14.66 34.01 5.94
CA HIS A 182 -15.85 34.86 5.92
C HIS A 182 -16.09 35.78 7.14
N LYS A 183 -15.50 36.98 7.08
CA LYS A 183 -16.28 38.21 7.32
C LYS A 183 -16.44 38.93 6.00
#